data_AF-A0A9W7C2G4-F1
#
_entry.id   AF-A0A9W7C2G4-F1
#
_cell.length_a   1.000
_cell.length_b   1.000
_cell.length_c   1.000
_cell.angle_alpha   90.00
_cell.angle_beta   90.00
_cell.angle_gamma   90.00
#
_symmetry.space_group_name_H-M   'P 1'
#
loop_
_entity.id
_entity.type
_entity.pdbx_description
1 polymer ?
#
loop_
_entity_poly.entity_id
_entity_poly.type
_entity_poly.pdbx_seq_one_letter_code
_entity_poly.pdbx_strand_id
1 'polypeptide(L)'
;MSSPLGDFVSLSSSPKKNVTKTDKKSKKARSSKKDKKRKALSPSPFFSESPSPVPSPNNSQLPGAYTDDFLDITVKSTKARSASPKGSIAGLKVNKKEKKRRLERSNRFLNDAINESLKKTKTYTPGPGEGFGTSGEYSKPYARLTSDPDPSTVRPLPVLSLALAHHNESYLAERIKYGEYISELKSIRQDLTVQHLEGDLMWKVYEDNVKASLENGDLEEYSVCSVQLENQIIKESQHPEKTSSINVDFILSLRLLHSLVKGTLVETLIKFSALLNFREPLQSIVSEVIRVHEERNYVKFFRLYGRAPEFIDYMMDFLVKKFRGWLIDGSRKCYMSIDVGVVEDWGGWDAGEFVEDEMIDEITVVEGGKWFCKR
;
A
#
# COMPACT_ATOMS: atom_id res chain seq x y z
N MET A 1 -3.50 -73.73 -24.19
CA MET A 1 -3.25 -74.00 -22.76
C MET A 1 -3.25 -72.65 -22.05
N SER A 2 -4.42 -72.05 -21.84
CA SER A 2 -5.35 -72.23 -20.72
C SER A 2 -5.17 -71.09 -19.71
N SER A 3 -5.96 -70.02 -19.90
CA SER A 3 -6.56 -69.24 -18.79
C SER A 3 -7.52 -70.16 -17.99
N PRO A 4 -8.02 -69.82 -16.79
CA PRO A 4 -9.11 -68.82 -16.63
C PRO A 4 -9.14 -68.05 -15.26
N LEU A 5 -9.62 -66.80 -15.20
CA LEU A 5 -10.96 -66.27 -14.80
C LEU A 5 -11.33 -66.24 -13.30
N GLY A 6 -12.04 -65.17 -12.93
CA GLY A 6 -12.83 -64.93 -11.70
C GLY A 6 -12.56 -63.53 -11.14
N ASP A 7 -13.28 -62.42 -11.41
CA ASP A 7 -14.69 -62.09 -11.69
C ASP A 7 -15.66 -62.11 -10.49
N PHE A 8 -16.35 -60.96 -10.30
CA PHE A 8 -17.65 -60.71 -9.61
C PHE A 8 -17.68 -60.69 -8.05
N VAL A 9 -18.45 -59.88 -7.30
CA VAL A 9 -19.61 -58.96 -7.54
C VAL A 9 -19.70 -57.91 -6.39
N SER A 10 -20.27 -56.76 -6.71
CA SER A 10 -20.95 -55.75 -5.87
C SER A 10 -22.31 -56.17 -5.28
N LEU A 11 -22.73 -55.64 -4.11
CA LEU A 11 -24.14 -55.37 -3.71
C LEU A 11 -24.10 -54.64 -2.34
N SER A 12 -24.31 -53.32 -2.25
CA SER A 12 -25.58 -52.62 -2.01
C SER A 12 -26.51 -53.21 -0.93
N SER A 13 -26.77 -52.47 0.15
CA SER A 13 -28.13 -52.09 0.59
C SER A 13 -28.12 -51.38 1.95
N SER A 14 -28.72 -50.18 2.00
CA SER A 14 -29.20 -49.53 3.23
C SER A 14 -30.30 -50.36 3.92
N PRO A 15 -30.65 -50.02 5.17
CA PRO A 15 -32.03 -49.59 5.39
C PRO A 15 -32.21 -48.43 6.38
N LYS A 16 -33.23 -47.61 6.10
CA LYS A 16 -33.89 -46.64 6.99
C LYS A 16 -34.84 -47.35 7.96
N LYS A 17 -35.08 -46.80 9.17
CA LYS A 17 -36.40 -46.72 9.86
C LYS A 17 -36.36 -45.86 11.15
N ASN A 18 -36.70 -44.59 10.96
CA ASN A 18 -37.71 -43.72 11.61
C ASN A 18 -38.51 -44.09 12.90
N VAL A 19 -38.93 -42.98 13.58
CA VAL A 19 -40.05 -42.69 14.56
C VAL A 19 -39.82 -43.12 16.04
N THR A 20 -40.07 -42.34 17.12
CA THR A 20 -41.18 -41.43 17.50
C THR A 20 -40.86 -40.39 18.60
N LYS A 21 -41.65 -39.30 18.54
CA LYS A 21 -41.83 -38.12 19.44
C LYS A 21 -42.25 -38.43 20.88
N THR A 22 -42.02 -37.46 21.79
CA THR A 22 -43.06 -36.92 22.70
C THR A 22 -42.73 -35.50 23.20
N ASP A 23 -43.73 -34.61 23.09
CA ASP A 23 -43.86 -33.27 23.67
C ASP A 23 -44.04 -33.27 25.20
N LYS A 24 -43.67 -32.16 25.89
CA LYS A 24 -44.59 -31.43 26.81
C LYS A 24 -44.05 -30.08 27.32
N LYS A 25 -44.93 -29.07 27.22
CA LYS A 25 -44.91 -27.72 27.80
C LYS A 25 -45.23 -27.70 29.30
N SER A 26 -44.65 -26.73 30.03
CA SER A 26 -45.28 -25.87 31.08
C SER A 26 -44.20 -24.96 31.70
N LYS A 27 -44.18 -23.62 31.59
CA LYS A 27 -45.02 -22.48 32.06
C LYS A 27 -44.95 -22.11 33.56
N LYS A 28 -44.66 -20.80 33.77
CA LYS A 28 -44.90 -19.89 34.93
C LYS A 28 -43.96 -20.07 36.13
N ALA A 29 -43.59 -19.07 36.94
CA ALA A 29 -43.69 -17.60 37.07
C ALA A 29 -42.99 -17.29 38.44
N ARG A 30 -42.51 -16.11 38.88
CA ARG A 30 -43.14 -14.78 38.95
C ARG A 30 -42.21 -13.80 39.72
N SER A 31 -42.35 -12.49 39.42
CA SER A 31 -42.25 -11.31 40.33
C SER A 31 -40.84 -10.81 40.73
N SER A 32 -40.49 -9.51 40.77
CA SER A 32 -41.23 -8.22 40.83
C SER A 32 -40.31 -7.04 40.41
N LYS A 33 -40.73 -6.13 39.51
CA LYS A 33 -41.35 -4.79 39.72
C LYS A 33 -40.46 -3.67 40.32
N LYS A 34 -40.18 -2.60 39.54
CA LYS A 34 -40.92 -1.31 39.62
C LYS A 34 -40.47 -0.26 38.60
N ASP A 35 -41.47 0.49 38.16
CA ASP A 35 -41.56 1.52 37.13
C ASP A 35 -40.92 2.87 37.47
N LYS A 36 -40.63 3.70 36.44
CA LYS A 36 -41.26 5.03 36.28
C LYS A 36 -41.01 5.72 34.91
N LYS A 37 -42.16 5.96 34.24
CA LYS A 37 -42.58 7.14 33.44
C LYS A 37 -41.89 7.51 32.11
N ARG A 38 -42.67 7.29 31.05
CA ARG A 38 -42.72 8.01 29.75
C ARG A 38 -43.40 9.39 29.89
N LYS A 39 -43.07 10.31 28.98
CA LYS A 39 -43.99 11.28 28.37
C LYS A 39 -43.61 11.46 26.89
N ALA A 40 -44.62 11.55 26.03
CA ALA A 40 -44.55 11.63 24.58
C ALA A 40 -45.40 12.82 24.07
N LEU A 41 -45.25 13.12 22.78
CA LEU A 41 -46.12 13.89 21.86
C LEU A 41 -45.94 15.42 21.88
N SER A 42 -46.01 16.21 20.79
CA SER A 42 -46.08 16.05 19.32
C SER A 42 -46.10 17.52 18.72
N PRO A 43 -46.53 17.85 17.46
CA PRO A 43 -45.69 18.59 16.48
C PRO A 43 -46.31 19.88 15.87
N SER A 44 -45.66 20.42 14.81
CA SER A 44 -46.13 21.36 13.75
C SER A 44 -45.97 22.88 14.02
N PRO A 45 -45.91 23.81 13.02
CA PRO A 45 -46.50 23.72 11.67
C PRO A 45 -45.73 24.29 10.44
N PHE A 46 -46.38 24.06 9.30
CA PHE A 46 -46.28 24.56 7.92
C PHE A 46 -45.90 26.05 7.69
N PHE A 47 -45.23 26.32 6.56
CA PHE A 47 -45.60 27.37 5.59
C PHE A 47 -45.14 27.01 4.16
N SER A 48 -45.94 27.46 3.19
CA SER A 48 -45.96 27.18 1.74
C SER A 48 -45.42 28.36 0.91
N GLU A 49 -44.82 28.10 -0.27
CA GLU A 49 -45.11 28.76 -1.57
C GLU A 49 -44.14 28.30 -2.70
N SER A 50 -44.67 28.29 -3.93
CA SER A 50 -44.04 27.95 -5.24
C SER A 50 -44.12 29.21 -6.17
N PRO A 51 -43.74 29.24 -7.48
CA PRO A 51 -42.54 28.77 -8.22
C PRO A 51 -41.89 29.85 -9.18
N SER A 52 -40.66 29.57 -9.69
CA SER A 52 -40.02 30.05 -10.97
C SER A 52 -39.54 31.53 -11.07
N PRO A 53 -38.55 31.91 -11.95
CA PRO A 53 -38.14 31.29 -13.22
C PRO A 53 -36.61 31.17 -13.52
N VAL A 54 -36.32 30.44 -14.60
CA VAL A 54 -35.02 30.24 -15.28
C VAL A 54 -34.49 31.54 -15.91
N PRO A 55 -33.16 31.70 -16.04
CA PRO A 55 -32.65 32.19 -17.32
C PRO A 55 -31.43 31.40 -17.84
N SER A 56 -31.35 31.32 -19.17
CA SER A 56 -30.16 31.08 -19.99
C SER A 56 -30.34 31.94 -21.26
N PRO A 57 -29.33 32.19 -22.12
CA PRO A 57 -27.88 32.09 -21.99
C PRO A 57 -27.15 33.40 -22.42
N ASN A 58 -25.90 33.60 -22.00
CA ASN A 58 -24.76 34.08 -22.81
C ASN A 58 -23.69 34.79 -21.96
N ASN A 59 -22.46 34.28 -22.12
CA ASN A 59 -21.26 34.99 -22.53
C ASN A 59 -20.05 34.81 -21.59
N SER A 60 -19.03 34.17 -22.16
CA SER A 60 -17.58 34.37 -21.90
C SER A 60 -17.17 34.74 -20.47
N GLN A 61 -16.93 33.72 -19.64
CA GLN A 61 -16.07 33.85 -18.47
C GLN A 61 -15.25 32.57 -18.30
N LEU A 62 -13.96 32.69 -18.61
CA LEU A 62 -12.90 31.77 -18.23
C LEU A 62 -12.92 31.61 -16.69
N PRO A 63 -12.92 30.40 -16.13
CA PRO A 63 -12.79 30.25 -14.70
C PRO A 63 -11.34 30.44 -14.29
N GLY A 64 -11.14 31.51 -13.51
CA GLY A 64 -10.23 31.69 -12.38
C GLY A 64 -9.00 30.79 -12.23
N ALA A 65 -7.86 31.46 -12.02
CA ALA A 65 -6.62 30.94 -11.47
C ALA A 65 -6.87 29.86 -10.40
N TYR A 66 -6.44 28.64 -10.72
CA TYR A 66 -6.44 27.52 -9.79
C TYR A 66 -5.22 27.66 -8.88
N THR A 67 -5.45 28.10 -7.64
CA THR A 67 -4.48 27.97 -6.56
C THR A 67 -4.48 26.54 -6.05
N ASP A 68 -3.28 26.07 -5.72
CA ASP A 68 -2.89 24.72 -5.29
C ASP A 68 -3.45 24.37 -3.88
N ASP A 69 -4.76 24.45 -3.69
CA ASP A 69 -5.43 24.30 -2.38
C ASP A 69 -5.62 22.84 -1.90
N PHE A 70 -4.96 21.86 -2.51
CA PHE A 70 -5.06 20.45 -2.07
C PHE A 70 -3.85 19.89 -1.32
N LEU A 71 -2.96 20.76 -0.80
CA LEU A 71 -1.90 20.37 0.13
C LEU A 71 -1.71 21.41 1.25
N ASP A 72 -2.73 21.58 2.11
CA ASP A 72 -2.53 22.22 3.41
C ASP A 72 -2.71 21.21 4.56
N ILE A 73 -1.75 20.28 4.68
CA ILE A 73 -1.49 19.61 5.96
C ILE A 73 -0.49 20.49 6.70
N THR A 74 -1.01 21.45 7.46
CA THR A 74 -0.25 22.26 8.41
C THR A 74 0.33 21.35 9.51
N VAL A 75 1.57 20.90 9.35
CA VAL A 75 2.37 20.38 10.46
C VAL A 75 2.83 21.56 11.29
N LYS A 76 2.22 21.76 12.46
CA LYS A 76 2.66 22.75 13.45
C LYS A 76 4.12 22.46 13.84
N SER A 77 5.03 23.31 13.38
CA SER A 77 6.43 23.36 13.83
C SER A 77 6.48 23.73 15.31
N THR A 78 6.67 22.75 16.18
CA THR A 78 7.25 22.97 17.51
C THR A 78 8.73 22.60 17.46
N LYS A 79 9.56 23.57 17.82
CA LYS A 79 11.02 23.49 17.88
C LYS A 79 11.40 22.41 18.92
N ALA A 80 11.76 21.23 18.47
CA ALA A 80 12.28 20.14 19.30
C ALA A 80 13.55 19.57 18.69
N ARG A 81 14.52 19.24 19.56
CA ARG A 81 15.84 18.69 19.24
C ARG A 81 15.74 17.51 18.27
N SER A 82 16.73 17.42 17.38
CA SER A 82 16.90 16.40 16.33
C SER A 82 16.51 14.98 16.77
N ALA A 83 15.27 14.60 16.49
CA ALA A 83 14.80 13.23 16.49
C ALA A 83 14.74 12.76 15.04
N SER A 84 15.16 11.53 14.78
CA SER A 84 15.11 10.89 13.46
C SER A 84 13.71 11.03 12.82
N PRO A 85 13.59 11.22 11.48
CA PRO A 85 12.29 11.34 10.82
C PRO A 85 11.41 10.12 11.09
N LYS A 86 10.13 10.35 11.39
CA LYS A 86 9.13 9.29 11.56
C LYS A 86 8.87 8.62 10.21
N GLY A 87 9.51 7.47 9.97
CA GLY A 87 9.29 6.66 8.77
C GLY A 87 10.52 6.50 7.87
N SER A 88 11.72 6.88 8.32
CA SER A 88 12.95 6.47 7.63
C SER A 88 13.34 5.04 8.03
N ILE A 89 13.81 4.24 7.07
CA ILE A 89 14.46 2.94 7.31
C ILE A 89 15.86 3.14 7.96
N ALA A 90 16.33 4.38 8.14
CA ALA A 90 17.62 4.67 8.78
C ALA A 90 17.80 3.87 10.08
N GLY A 91 18.75 2.92 10.06
CA GLY A 91 19.05 2.00 11.17
C GLY A 91 18.61 0.55 10.95
N LEU A 92 17.79 0.22 9.95
CA LEU A 92 17.50 -1.17 9.62
C LEU A 92 18.73 -1.78 8.93
N LYS A 93 19.53 -2.55 9.69
CA LYS A 93 20.59 -3.39 9.12
C LYS A 93 19.93 -4.47 8.26
N VAL A 94 19.85 -4.21 6.95
CA VAL A 94 19.43 -5.23 5.98
C VAL A 94 20.60 -6.19 5.80
N ASN A 95 20.38 -7.44 6.20
CA ASN A 95 21.44 -8.43 6.27
C ASN A 95 21.91 -8.91 4.89
N LYS A 96 23.07 -9.59 4.81
CA LYS A 96 23.68 -9.99 3.51
C LYS A 96 22.81 -10.96 2.72
N LYS A 97 22.13 -11.87 3.43
CA LYS A 97 21.23 -12.85 2.83
C LYS A 97 20.01 -12.18 2.22
N GLU A 98 19.45 -11.20 2.91
CA GLU A 98 18.31 -10.41 2.47
C GLU A 98 18.71 -9.48 1.33
N LYS A 99 19.89 -8.83 1.39
CA LYS A 99 20.44 -8.08 0.25
C LYS A 99 20.56 -8.95 -1.01
N LYS A 100 21.06 -10.19 -0.87
CA LYS A 100 21.13 -11.14 -1.99
C LYS A 100 19.74 -11.49 -2.52
N ARG A 101 18.76 -11.72 -1.64
CA ARG A 101 17.37 -12.01 -2.05
C ARG A 101 16.69 -10.82 -2.71
N ARG A 102 16.97 -9.59 -2.27
CA ARG A 102 16.52 -8.35 -2.92
C ARG A 102 17.09 -8.23 -4.32
N LEU A 103 18.39 -8.48 -4.48
CA LEU A 103 19.05 -8.48 -5.78
C LEU A 103 18.46 -9.56 -6.72
N GLU A 104 18.24 -10.78 -6.20
CA GLU A 104 17.61 -11.87 -6.97
C GLU A 104 16.16 -11.57 -7.37
N ARG A 105 15.42 -10.79 -6.57
CA ARG A 105 14.06 -10.33 -6.88
C ARG A 105 14.08 -9.22 -7.94
N SER A 106 14.83 -8.15 -7.69
CA SER A 106 15.01 -7.01 -8.60
C SER A 106 15.43 -7.43 -10.03
N ASN A 107 16.31 -8.44 -10.14
CA ASN A 107 16.71 -8.98 -11.44
C ASN A 107 15.59 -9.68 -12.22
N ARG A 108 14.50 -10.13 -11.58
CA ARG A 108 13.34 -10.73 -12.28
C ARG A 108 12.47 -9.64 -12.89
N PHE A 109 12.21 -8.57 -12.14
CA PHE A 109 11.43 -7.43 -12.62
C PHE A 109 12.11 -6.67 -13.75
N LEU A 110 13.44 -6.53 -13.71
CA LEU A 110 14.17 -5.88 -14.80
C LEU A 110 13.94 -6.60 -16.14
N ASN A 111 13.93 -7.94 -16.12
CA ASN A 111 13.68 -8.75 -17.31
C ASN A 111 12.21 -8.69 -17.76
N ASP A 112 11.25 -8.65 -16.83
CA ASP A 112 9.82 -8.55 -17.17
C ASP A 112 9.47 -7.14 -17.72
N ALA A 113 10.00 -6.07 -17.12
CA ALA A 113 9.78 -4.69 -17.54
C ALA A 113 10.39 -4.37 -18.92
N ILE A 114 11.58 -4.90 -19.22
CA ILE A 114 12.20 -4.76 -20.55
C ILE A 114 11.37 -5.50 -21.61
N ASN A 115 10.89 -6.69 -21.32
CA ASN A 115 10.08 -7.47 -22.26
C ASN A 115 8.67 -6.90 -22.49
N GLU A 116 8.13 -6.15 -21.52
CA GLU A 116 6.83 -5.51 -21.60
C GLU A 116 6.89 -4.15 -22.33
N SER A 117 7.97 -3.37 -22.14
CA SER A 117 8.18 -2.10 -22.87
C SER A 117 8.35 -2.30 -24.38
N LEU A 118 8.90 -3.45 -24.80
CA LEU A 118 9.05 -3.82 -26.21
C LEU A 118 7.73 -4.23 -26.89
N LYS A 119 6.63 -4.45 -26.15
CA LYS A 119 5.37 -5.01 -26.68
C LYS A 119 4.23 -4.01 -26.85
N LYS A 120 4.37 -2.76 -26.40
CA LYS A 120 3.33 -1.73 -26.53
C LYS A 120 3.88 -0.38 -26.98
N THR A 121 3.80 -0.14 -28.28
CA THR A 121 3.73 1.21 -28.84
C THR A 121 2.35 1.39 -29.46
N LYS A 122 1.34 1.72 -28.65
CA LYS A 122 0.12 2.33 -29.19
C LYS A 122 0.43 3.82 -29.40
N THR A 123 0.27 4.27 -30.64
CA THR A 123 0.39 5.67 -31.03
C THR A 123 -0.72 6.47 -30.35
N TYR A 124 -0.33 7.36 -29.43
CA TYR A 124 -1.23 8.35 -28.85
C TYR A 124 -1.58 9.40 -29.91
N THR A 125 -2.88 9.66 -30.09
CA THR A 125 -3.39 10.78 -30.88
C THR A 125 -3.97 11.80 -29.89
N PRO A 126 -3.41 13.02 -29.80
CA PRO A 126 -3.93 14.04 -28.90
C PRO A 126 -5.37 14.42 -29.25
N GLY A 127 -6.21 14.59 -28.23
CA GLY A 127 -7.51 15.23 -28.39
C GLY A 127 -7.37 16.74 -28.67
N PRO A 128 -8.38 17.40 -29.25
CA PRO A 128 -8.34 18.84 -29.46
C PRO A 128 -8.27 19.59 -28.11
N GLY A 129 -7.12 20.23 -27.84
CA GLY A 129 -6.87 21.00 -26.62
C GLY A 129 -5.88 20.39 -25.62
N GLU A 130 -5.31 19.21 -25.90
CA GLU A 130 -4.27 18.59 -25.07
C GLU A 130 -2.85 18.94 -25.58
N GLY A 131 -1.99 19.43 -24.68
CA GLY A 131 -0.55 19.58 -24.94
C GLY A 131 -0.08 20.96 -25.42
N PHE A 132 -0.19 21.98 -24.58
CA PHE A 132 0.35 23.32 -24.86
C PHE A 132 1.89 23.39 -24.74
N GLY A 133 2.54 22.39 -24.14
CA GLY A 133 3.99 22.38 -23.95
C GLY A 133 4.78 22.33 -25.26
N THR A 134 5.86 23.11 -25.35
CA THR A 134 6.76 23.13 -26.52
C THR A 134 8.21 22.83 -26.17
N SER A 135 8.53 22.55 -24.89
CA SER A 135 9.88 22.24 -24.45
C SER A 135 10.38 20.91 -25.04
N GLY A 136 11.58 20.92 -25.63
CA GLY A 136 12.28 19.72 -26.10
C GLY A 136 13.31 19.16 -25.12
N GLU A 137 13.45 19.76 -23.93
CA GLU A 137 14.45 19.35 -22.94
C GLU A 137 14.04 18.03 -22.27
N TYR A 138 14.98 17.11 -22.06
CA TYR A 138 14.69 15.84 -21.36
C TYR A 138 14.90 15.96 -19.86
N SER A 139 15.94 16.68 -19.43
CA SER A 139 16.25 16.97 -18.03
C SER A 139 15.83 18.39 -17.72
N LYS A 140 15.04 18.56 -16.66
CA LYS A 140 14.56 19.86 -16.19
C LYS A 140 14.40 19.80 -14.67
N PRO A 141 15.03 20.71 -13.90
CA PRO A 141 14.88 20.70 -12.46
C PRO A 141 13.41 20.94 -12.05
N TYR A 142 12.94 20.22 -11.03
CA TYR A 142 11.64 20.50 -10.44
C TYR A 142 11.63 21.89 -9.78
N ALA A 143 10.70 22.73 -10.19
CA ALA A 143 10.50 24.07 -9.63
C ALA A 143 9.05 24.21 -9.19
N ARG A 144 8.82 24.68 -7.95
CA ARG A 144 7.45 24.98 -7.51
C ARG A 144 6.90 26.15 -8.34
N LEU A 145 5.72 25.97 -8.92
CA LEU A 145 5.10 27.01 -9.70
C LEU A 145 4.56 28.09 -8.76
N THR A 146 4.89 29.34 -9.04
CA THR A 146 4.35 30.53 -8.35
C THR A 146 3.53 31.42 -9.28
N SER A 147 3.41 31.04 -10.54
CA SER A 147 2.68 31.71 -11.61
C SER A 147 2.31 30.68 -12.69
N ASP A 148 1.49 31.10 -13.65
CA ASP A 148 1.18 30.26 -14.82
C ASP A 148 2.48 29.87 -15.54
N PRO A 149 2.69 28.57 -15.83
CA PRO A 149 3.89 28.09 -16.49
C PRO A 149 3.94 28.54 -17.96
N ASP A 150 5.09 29.02 -18.39
CA ASP A 150 5.33 29.34 -19.81
C ASP A 150 5.31 28.03 -20.63
N PRO A 151 4.50 27.93 -21.71
CA PRO A 151 4.47 26.79 -22.62
C PRO A 151 5.86 26.33 -23.12
N SER A 152 6.83 27.22 -23.27
CA SER A 152 8.21 26.90 -23.66
C SER A 152 8.98 26.10 -22.62
N THR A 153 8.52 26.13 -21.37
CA THR A 153 9.11 25.40 -20.24
C THR A 153 8.43 24.06 -19.97
N VAL A 154 7.28 23.78 -20.59
CA VAL A 154 6.49 22.57 -20.36
C VAL A 154 6.76 21.57 -21.48
N ARG A 155 7.10 20.32 -21.14
CA ARG A 155 7.36 19.26 -22.14
C ARG A 155 6.04 18.67 -22.66
N PRO A 156 5.83 18.54 -23.99
CA PRO A 156 4.67 17.83 -24.53
C PRO A 156 4.78 16.32 -24.31
N LEU A 157 3.67 15.59 -24.45
CA LEU A 157 3.58 14.15 -24.15
C LEU A 157 4.68 13.27 -24.81
N PRO A 158 5.06 13.45 -26.09
CA PRO A 158 6.13 12.65 -26.70
C PRO A 158 7.48 12.88 -26.01
N VAL A 159 7.77 14.12 -25.60
CA VAL A 159 9.01 14.48 -24.90
C VAL A 159 8.99 13.95 -23.46
N LEU A 160 7.84 14.01 -22.77
CA LEU A 160 7.69 13.41 -21.43
C LEU A 160 7.95 11.91 -21.44
N SER A 161 7.49 11.21 -22.48
CA SER A 161 7.72 9.77 -22.65
C SER A 161 9.21 9.46 -22.81
N LEU A 162 9.92 10.25 -23.64
CA LEU A 162 11.36 10.11 -23.85
C LEU A 162 12.17 10.49 -22.61
N ALA A 163 11.77 11.56 -21.90
CA ALA A 163 12.40 11.99 -20.67
C ALA A 163 12.32 10.90 -19.58
N LEU A 164 11.15 10.29 -19.40
CA LEU A 164 10.98 9.18 -18.47
C LEU A 164 11.90 8.00 -18.81
N ALA A 165 11.94 7.59 -20.07
CA ALA A 165 12.79 6.49 -20.53
C ALA A 165 14.28 6.78 -20.28
N HIS A 166 14.74 7.98 -20.65
CA HIS A 166 16.11 8.44 -20.42
C HIS A 166 16.51 8.41 -18.94
N HIS A 167 15.64 8.90 -18.06
CA HIS A 167 15.93 8.96 -16.62
C HIS A 167 15.86 7.60 -15.95
N ASN A 168 14.93 6.73 -16.37
CA ASN A 168 14.89 5.34 -15.93
C ASN A 168 16.17 4.60 -16.32
N GLU A 169 16.61 4.73 -17.57
CA GLU A 169 17.87 4.13 -18.04
C GLU A 169 19.07 4.69 -17.27
N SER A 170 19.09 5.99 -16.99
CA SER A 170 20.16 6.63 -16.24
C SER A 170 20.22 6.19 -14.78
N TYR A 171 19.07 6.03 -14.12
CA TYR A 171 18.98 5.55 -12.75
C TYR A 171 19.36 4.07 -12.64
N LEU A 172 18.85 3.23 -13.54
CA LEU A 172 19.18 1.80 -13.60
C LEU A 172 20.65 1.53 -13.93
N ALA A 173 21.27 2.39 -14.75
CA ALA A 173 22.70 2.33 -15.04
C ALA A 173 23.58 3.01 -13.98
N GLU A 174 23.01 3.41 -12.83
CA GLU A 174 23.70 4.11 -11.74
C GLU A 174 24.42 5.40 -12.16
N ARG A 175 23.99 6.04 -13.26
CA ARG A 175 24.57 7.30 -13.77
C ARG A 175 24.08 8.52 -13.00
N ILE A 176 22.89 8.45 -12.42
CA ILE A 176 22.30 9.49 -11.58
C ILE A 176 21.90 8.91 -10.23
N LYS A 177 21.95 9.74 -9.18
CA LYS A 177 21.56 9.34 -7.83
C LYS A 177 20.05 9.45 -7.63
N TYR A 178 19.53 8.75 -6.61
CA TYR A 178 18.11 8.80 -6.21
C TYR A 178 17.55 10.23 -6.13
N GLY A 179 18.26 11.15 -5.48
CA GLY A 179 17.79 12.54 -5.34
C GLY A 179 17.62 13.27 -6.67
N GLU A 180 18.52 13.03 -7.64
CA GLU A 180 18.42 13.59 -8.99
C GLU A 180 17.26 12.95 -9.75
N TYR A 181 17.15 11.61 -9.69
CA TYR A 181 16.08 10.86 -10.34
C TYR A 181 14.68 11.27 -9.86
N ILE A 182 14.46 11.38 -8.55
CA ILE A 182 13.18 11.84 -7.99
C ILE A 182 12.88 13.29 -8.37
N SER A 183 13.90 14.16 -8.45
CA SER A 183 13.73 15.53 -8.92
C SER A 183 13.23 15.56 -10.36
N GLU A 184 13.79 14.71 -11.23
CA GLU A 184 13.34 14.59 -12.62
C GLU A 184 11.92 14.02 -12.74
N LEU A 185 11.59 12.98 -11.96
CA LEU A 185 10.22 12.45 -11.95
C LEU A 185 9.21 13.49 -11.43
N LYS A 186 9.57 14.30 -10.41
CA LYS A 186 8.74 15.43 -9.95
C LYS A 186 8.49 16.43 -11.05
N SER A 187 9.52 16.77 -11.81
CA SER A 187 9.44 17.66 -12.96
C SER A 187 8.50 17.09 -14.05
N ILE A 188 8.61 15.81 -14.37
CA ILE A 188 7.74 15.14 -15.36
C ILE A 188 6.29 15.14 -14.88
N ARG A 189 6.03 14.81 -13.61
CA ARG A 189 4.67 14.82 -13.04
C ARG A 189 4.05 16.21 -13.02
N GLN A 190 4.84 17.23 -12.74
CA GLN A 190 4.39 18.61 -12.80
C GLN A 190 3.93 18.97 -14.23
N ASP A 191 4.73 18.65 -15.24
CA ASP A 191 4.36 18.93 -16.64
C ASP A 191 3.08 18.15 -17.05
N LEU A 192 2.90 16.92 -16.56
CA LEU A 192 1.66 16.15 -16.76
C LEU A 192 0.47 16.84 -16.12
N THR A 193 0.60 17.31 -14.87
CA THR A 193 -0.46 18.01 -14.13
C THR A 193 -0.83 19.33 -14.80
N VAL A 194 0.16 20.15 -15.19
CA VAL A 194 -0.04 21.44 -15.87
C VAL A 194 -0.82 21.27 -17.17
N GLN A 195 -0.59 20.17 -17.89
CA GLN A 195 -1.26 19.91 -19.16
C GLN A 195 -2.55 19.08 -19.01
N HIS A 196 -2.95 18.75 -17.78
CA HIS A 196 -4.08 17.87 -17.48
C HIS A 196 -4.01 16.51 -18.22
N LEU A 197 -2.80 15.98 -18.40
CA LEU A 197 -2.56 14.73 -19.11
C LEU A 197 -2.81 13.54 -18.18
N GLU A 198 -3.78 12.71 -18.55
CA GLU A 198 -4.10 11.45 -17.88
C GLU A 198 -3.89 10.27 -18.84
N GLY A 199 -3.42 9.14 -18.33
CA GLY A 199 -3.22 7.92 -19.13
C GLY A 199 -2.00 7.11 -18.70
N ASP A 200 -1.63 6.15 -19.53
CA ASP A 200 -0.60 5.15 -19.22
C ASP A 200 0.76 5.77 -18.83
N LEU A 201 1.15 6.89 -19.46
CA LEU A 201 2.40 7.56 -19.09
C LEU A 201 2.34 8.11 -17.66
N MET A 202 1.23 8.73 -17.27
CA MET A 202 1.07 9.27 -15.91
C MET A 202 1.21 8.14 -14.89
N TRP A 203 0.49 7.04 -15.08
CA TRP A 203 0.59 5.86 -14.25
C TRP A 203 2.01 5.35 -14.10
N LYS A 204 2.72 5.22 -15.23
CA LYS A 204 4.09 4.73 -15.25
C LYS A 204 5.04 5.62 -14.46
N VAL A 205 4.94 6.95 -14.61
CA VAL A 205 5.79 7.90 -13.88
C VAL A 205 5.56 7.80 -12.36
N TYR A 206 4.30 7.70 -11.92
CA TYR A 206 4.00 7.57 -10.49
C TYR A 206 4.41 6.20 -9.94
N GLU A 207 4.22 5.12 -10.69
CA GLU A 207 4.65 3.78 -10.29
C GLU A 207 6.18 3.68 -10.16
N ASP A 208 6.93 4.22 -11.13
CA ASP A 208 8.40 4.24 -11.09
C ASP A 208 8.91 5.06 -9.90
N ASN A 209 8.25 6.18 -9.59
CA ASN A 209 8.57 6.96 -8.40
C ASN A 209 8.29 6.19 -7.10
N VAL A 210 7.14 5.51 -7.00
CA VAL A 210 6.79 4.66 -5.85
C VAL A 210 7.86 3.58 -5.65
N LYS A 211 8.28 2.90 -6.72
CA LYS A 211 9.29 1.84 -6.67
C LYS A 211 10.63 2.37 -6.18
N ALA A 212 11.13 3.46 -6.78
CA ALA A 212 12.39 4.06 -6.36
C ALA A 212 12.34 4.60 -4.92
N SER A 213 11.20 5.19 -4.50
CA SER A 213 11.01 5.67 -3.13
C SER A 213 11.09 4.52 -2.12
N LEU A 214 10.47 3.38 -2.42
CA LEU A 214 10.51 2.20 -1.54
C LEU A 214 11.91 1.59 -1.47
N GLU A 215 12.62 1.49 -2.59
CA GLU A 215 14.01 1.03 -2.64
C GLU A 215 14.94 1.87 -1.76
N ASN A 216 14.68 3.18 -1.70
CA ASN A 216 15.48 4.15 -0.94
C ASN A 216 14.91 4.43 0.47
N GLY A 217 13.84 3.74 0.87
CA GLY A 217 13.24 3.88 2.20
C GLY A 217 12.58 5.23 2.47
N ASP A 218 12.14 5.93 1.42
CA ASP A 218 11.53 7.26 1.47
C ASP A 218 9.99 7.17 1.51
N LEU A 219 9.44 6.98 2.72
CA LEU A 219 7.99 6.94 2.90
C LEU A 219 7.29 8.26 2.63
N GLU A 220 8.00 9.38 2.75
CA GLU A 220 7.41 10.70 2.53
C GLU A 220 7.11 10.87 1.03
N GLU A 221 8.09 10.60 0.18
CA GLU A 221 7.89 10.63 -1.28
C GLU A 221 6.88 9.56 -1.73
N TYR A 222 6.98 8.32 -1.23
CA TYR A 222 5.99 7.28 -1.48
C TYR A 222 4.56 7.75 -1.16
N SER A 223 4.38 8.39 0.01
CA SER A 223 3.05 8.82 0.46
C SER A 223 2.46 9.90 -0.45
N VAL A 224 3.28 10.80 -0.99
CA VAL A 224 2.83 11.81 -1.96
C VAL A 224 2.33 11.13 -3.24
N CYS A 225 3.10 10.16 -3.76
CA CYS A 225 2.73 9.43 -4.97
C CYS A 225 1.47 8.56 -4.78
N SER A 226 1.40 7.86 -3.65
CA SER A 226 0.30 6.95 -3.34
C SER A 226 -1.05 7.66 -3.34
N VAL A 227 -1.14 8.86 -2.76
CA VAL A 227 -2.38 9.64 -2.73
C VAL A 227 -2.87 9.96 -4.15
N GLN A 228 -1.97 10.34 -5.05
CA GLN A 228 -2.37 10.62 -6.44
C GLN A 228 -2.85 9.35 -7.16
N LEU A 229 -2.10 8.24 -7.03
CA LEU A 229 -2.48 6.96 -7.62
C LEU A 229 -3.85 6.49 -7.09
N GLU A 230 -4.10 6.63 -5.78
CA GLU A 230 -5.39 6.31 -5.16
C GLU A 230 -6.54 7.12 -5.74
N ASN A 231 -6.36 8.43 -5.89
CA ASN A 231 -7.38 9.30 -6.46
C ASN A 231 -7.70 8.91 -7.91
N GLN A 232 -6.66 8.59 -8.69
CA GLN A 232 -6.83 8.16 -10.07
C GLN A 232 -7.52 6.77 -10.14
N ILE A 233 -7.19 5.82 -9.25
CA ILE A 233 -7.89 4.52 -9.16
C ILE A 233 -9.40 4.74 -8.90
N ILE A 234 -9.73 5.62 -7.96
CA ILE A 234 -11.13 5.93 -7.63
C ILE A 234 -11.83 6.55 -8.84
N LYS A 235 -11.18 7.49 -9.54
CA LYS A 235 -11.72 8.13 -10.74
C LYS A 235 -11.98 7.11 -11.85
N GLU A 236 -11.03 6.23 -12.14
CA GLU A 236 -11.18 5.20 -13.19
C GLU A 236 -12.21 4.14 -12.82
N SER A 237 -12.38 3.82 -11.54
CA SER A 237 -13.44 2.89 -11.09
C SER A 237 -14.87 3.36 -11.39
N GLN A 238 -15.06 4.67 -11.59
CA GLN A 238 -16.34 5.26 -11.98
C GLN A 238 -16.57 5.20 -13.51
N HIS A 239 -15.53 4.88 -14.28
CA HIS A 239 -15.49 4.86 -15.75
C HIS A 239 -14.84 3.56 -16.27
N PRO A 240 -15.47 2.40 -16.04
CA PRO A 240 -14.89 1.08 -16.34
C PRO A 240 -14.59 0.81 -17.82
N GLU A 241 -15.12 1.63 -18.74
CA GLU A 241 -14.81 1.60 -20.16
C GLU A 241 -13.36 2.02 -20.49
N LYS A 242 -12.67 2.71 -19.58
CA LYS A 242 -11.25 3.05 -19.71
C LYS A 242 -10.40 1.91 -19.17
N THR A 243 -9.93 1.03 -20.05
CA THR A 243 -9.00 -0.05 -19.69
C THR A 243 -7.56 0.49 -19.70
N SER A 244 -7.12 1.03 -18.57
CA SER A 244 -5.72 1.38 -18.33
C SER A 244 -4.93 0.12 -17.91
N SER A 245 -3.65 -0.01 -18.29
CA SER A 245 -2.83 -1.18 -17.93
C SER A 245 -2.24 -1.13 -16.52
N ILE A 246 -2.98 -0.57 -15.57
CA ILE A 246 -2.48 -0.30 -14.23
C ILE A 246 -2.51 -1.58 -13.41
N ASN A 247 -1.45 -1.81 -12.66
CA ASN A 247 -1.46 -2.84 -11.63
C ASN A 247 -2.14 -2.32 -10.36
N VAL A 248 -3.48 -2.21 -10.39
CA VAL A 248 -4.29 -1.73 -9.26
C VAL A 248 -4.06 -2.57 -8.00
N ASP A 249 -3.94 -3.89 -8.17
CA ASP A 249 -3.69 -4.83 -7.07
C ASP A 249 -2.37 -4.54 -6.37
N PHE A 250 -1.31 -4.21 -7.12
CA PHE A 250 -0.02 -3.81 -6.58
C PHE A 250 -0.12 -2.53 -5.74
N ILE A 251 -0.76 -1.49 -6.27
CA ILE A 251 -0.90 -0.20 -5.59
C ILE A 251 -1.72 -0.35 -4.30
N LEU A 252 -2.85 -1.06 -4.36
CA LEU A 252 -3.70 -1.30 -3.19
C LEU A 252 -3.00 -2.17 -2.15
N SER A 253 -2.22 -3.16 -2.58
CA SER A 253 -1.40 -4.00 -1.69
C SER A 253 -0.37 -3.18 -0.91
N LEU A 254 0.36 -2.30 -1.59
CA LEU A 254 1.29 -1.37 -0.92
C LEU A 254 0.54 -0.42 0.02
N ARG A 255 -0.62 0.09 -0.39
CA ARG A 255 -1.41 1.02 0.40
C ARG A 255 -1.92 0.40 1.70
N LEU A 256 -2.35 -0.86 1.65
CA LEU A 256 -2.74 -1.62 2.84
C LEU A 256 -1.58 -1.81 3.81
N LEU A 257 -0.39 -2.18 3.32
CA LEU A 257 0.79 -2.31 4.17
C LEU A 257 1.24 -0.97 4.76
N HIS A 258 1.23 0.10 3.96
CA HIS A 258 1.51 1.45 4.46
C HIS A 258 0.53 1.88 5.55
N SER A 259 -0.75 1.48 5.45
CA SER A 259 -1.74 1.76 6.48
C SER A 259 -1.46 1.03 7.80
N LEU A 260 -0.81 -0.14 7.78
CA LEU A 260 -0.32 -0.79 9.00
C LEU A 260 0.80 0.01 9.66
N VAL A 261 1.71 0.57 8.85
CA VAL A 261 2.80 1.43 9.33
C VAL A 261 2.24 2.70 9.99
N LYS A 262 1.23 3.32 9.36
CA LYS A 262 0.60 4.56 9.84
C LYS A 262 -0.47 4.36 10.91
N GLY A 263 -0.98 3.13 11.09
CA GLY A 263 -2.08 2.84 12.01
C GLY A 263 -3.46 3.24 11.48
N THR A 264 -3.64 3.31 10.15
CA THR A 264 -4.86 3.77 9.46
C THR A 264 -5.54 2.66 8.65
N LEU A 265 -5.37 1.40 9.08
CA LEU A 265 -5.87 0.23 8.35
C LEU A 265 -7.38 0.25 8.15
N VAL A 266 -8.15 0.53 9.20
CA VAL A 266 -9.62 0.51 9.15
C VAL A 266 -10.15 1.54 8.13
N GLU A 267 -9.61 2.75 8.16
CA GLU A 267 -9.97 3.83 7.21
C GLU A 267 -9.65 3.42 5.77
N THR A 268 -8.49 2.81 5.56
CA THR A 268 -8.04 2.34 4.23
C THR A 268 -8.93 1.21 3.72
N LEU A 269 -9.29 0.24 4.56
CA LEU A 269 -10.20 -0.86 4.22
C LEU A 269 -11.59 -0.35 3.84
N ILE A 270 -12.11 0.64 4.57
CA ILE A 270 -13.40 1.27 4.26
C ILE A 270 -13.32 1.98 2.90
N LYS A 271 -12.29 2.82 2.71
CA LYS A 271 -12.09 3.63 1.50
C LYS A 271 -12.03 2.77 0.22
N PHE A 272 -11.35 1.62 0.27
CA PHE A 272 -11.13 0.75 -0.89
C PHE A 272 -11.97 -0.53 -0.89
N SER A 273 -12.97 -0.67 -0.03
CA SER A 273 -13.75 -1.91 0.15
C SER A 273 -14.33 -2.50 -1.14
N ALA A 274 -14.76 -1.66 -2.09
CA ALA A 274 -15.29 -2.10 -3.39
C ALA A 274 -14.22 -2.52 -4.40
N LEU A 275 -12.96 -2.14 -4.17
CA LEU A 275 -11.82 -2.37 -5.07
C LEU A 275 -10.89 -3.48 -4.56
N LEU A 276 -10.97 -3.82 -3.28
CA LEU A 276 -10.16 -4.87 -2.68
C LEU A 276 -10.69 -6.25 -3.05
N ASN A 277 -9.78 -7.13 -3.47
CA ASN A 277 -10.05 -8.52 -3.78
C ASN A 277 -8.96 -9.42 -3.18
N PHE A 278 -9.17 -9.87 -1.96
CA PHE A 278 -8.23 -10.76 -1.25
C PHE A 278 -8.11 -12.17 -1.84
N ARG A 279 -8.82 -12.47 -2.94
CA ARG A 279 -8.60 -13.69 -3.73
C ARG A 279 -7.42 -13.55 -4.70
N GLU A 280 -7.07 -12.32 -5.07
CA GLU A 280 -5.90 -12.08 -5.91
C GLU A 280 -4.61 -12.48 -5.18
N PRO A 281 -3.65 -13.12 -5.86
CA PRO A 281 -2.46 -13.67 -5.21
C PRO A 281 -1.71 -12.67 -4.33
N LEU A 282 -1.51 -11.44 -4.83
CA LEU A 282 -0.77 -10.41 -4.11
C LEU A 282 -1.54 -9.87 -2.90
N GLN A 283 -2.82 -9.53 -3.09
CA GLN A 283 -3.67 -9.05 -2.00
C GLN A 283 -3.90 -10.14 -0.93
N SER A 284 -3.91 -11.41 -1.32
CA SER A 284 -3.99 -12.54 -0.39
C SER A 284 -2.76 -12.59 0.53
N ILE A 285 -1.55 -12.40 -0.01
CA ILE A 285 -0.31 -12.32 0.78
C ILE A 285 -0.38 -11.13 1.75
N VAL A 286 -0.83 -9.96 1.29
CA VAL A 286 -0.98 -8.78 2.16
C VAL A 286 -2.02 -8.99 3.25
N SER A 287 -3.13 -9.68 2.95
CA SER A 287 -4.15 -10.02 3.95
C SER A 287 -3.58 -10.91 5.07
N GLU A 288 -2.65 -11.79 4.72
CA GLU A 288 -1.95 -12.64 5.67
C GLU A 288 -0.98 -11.83 6.55
N VAL A 289 -0.27 -10.85 5.98
CA VAL A 289 0.57 -9.92 6.76
C VAL A 289 -0.26 -9.09 7.73
N ILE A 290 -1.44 -8.61 7.29
CA ILE A 290 -2.39 -7.89 8.16
C ILE A 290 -2.82 -8.79 9.33
N ARG A 291 -3.23 -10.03 9.06
CA ARG A 291 -3.62 -10.98 10.11
C ARG A 291 -2.49 -11.22 11.11
N VAL A 292 -1.29 -11.46 10.61
CA VAL A 292 -0.10 -11.69 11.44
C VAL A 292 0.24 -10.47 12.30
N HIS A 293 0.03 -9.27 11.79
CA HIS A 293 0.17 -8.03 12.55
C HIS A 293 -0.81 -7.96 13.72
N GLU A 294 -2.09 -8.25 13.49
CA GLU A 294 -3.11 -8.26 14.55
C GLU A 294 -2.85 -9.34 15.61
N GLU A 295 -2.40 -10.53 15.18
CA GLU A 295 -2.02 -11.63 16.05
C GLU A 295 -0.69 -11.40 16.78
N ARG A 296 0.09 -10.38 16.39
CA ARG A 296 1.48 -10.13 16.83
C ARG A 296 2.40 -11.35 16.64
N ASN A 297 2.14 -12.14 15.59
CA ASN A 297 2.86 -13.37 15.32
C ASN A 297 4.19 -13.09 14.60
N TYR A 298 5.19 -12.64 15.34
CA TYR A 298 6.50 -12.27 14.80
C TYR A 298 7.20 -13.41 14.04
N VAL A 299 7.10 -14.66 14.51
CA VAL A 299 7.69 -15.81 13.80
C VAL A 299 7.09 -15.97 12.40
N LYS A 300 5.76 -15.87 12.28
CA LYS A 300 5.09 -15.97 11.00
C LYS A 300 5.36 -14.74 10.11
N PHE A 301 5.48 -13.56 10.71
CA PHE A 301 5.87 -12.34 9.99
C PHE A 301 7.21 -12.52 9.28
N PHE A 302 8.25 -12.97 9.99
CA PHE A 302 9.58 -13.12 9.38
C PHE A 302 9.64 -14.24 8.33
N ARG A 303 8.80 -15.28 8.45
CA ARG A 303 8.61 -16.29 7.38
C ARG A 303 7.97 -15.70 6.13
N LEU A 304 6.94 -14.86 6.29
CA LEU A 304 6.28 -14.16 5.18
C LEU A 304 7.20 -13.13 4.55
N TYR A 305 7.86 -12.31 5.36
CA TYR A 305 8.84 -11.32 4.95
C TYR A 305 9.92 -11.95 4.08
N GLY A 306 10.46 -13.10 4.50
CA GLY A 306 11.40 -13.83 3.67
C GLY A 306 10.83 -14.19 2.30
N ARG A 307 9.56 -14.58 2.19
CA ARG A 307 8.96 -15.00 0.91
C ARG A 307 8.18 -13.89 0.20
N ALA A 308 8.32 -12.65 0.65
CA ALA A 308 7.55 -11.54 0.14
C ALA A 308 7.89 -11.27 -1.34
N PRO A 309 6.87 -11.02 -2.19
CA PRO A 309 7.07 -10.50 -3.54
C PRO A 309 7.86 -9.19 -3.53
N GLU A 310 8.37 -8.80 -4.69
CA GLU A 310 9.11 -7.55 -4.84
C GLU A 310 8.25 -6.32 -4.49
N PHE A 311 8.89 -5.29 -3.92
CA PHE A 311 8.28 -4.05 -3.39
C PHE A 311 7.39 -4.25 -2.16
N ILE A 312 6.75 -5.41 -2.00
CA ILE A 312 6.05 -5.78 -0.77
C ILE A 312 7.02 -5.88 0.40
N ASP A 313 8.18 -6.48 0.19
CA ASP A 313 9.25 -6.57 1.19
C ASP A 313 9.79 -5.20 1.61
N TYR A 314 10.01 -4.29 0.66
CA TYR A 314 10.44 -2.93 0.95
C TYR A 314 9.40 -2.18 1.81
N MET A 315 8.10 -2.38 1.59
CA MET A 315 7.08 -1.83 2.48
C MET A 315 7.02 -2.54 3.83
N MET A 316 7.31 -3.84 3.89
CA MET A 316 7.38 -4.59 5.15
C MET A 316 8.59 -4.21 6.02
N ASP A 317 9.66 -3.66 5.45
CA ASP A 317 10.82 -3.16 6.21
C ASP A 317 10.42 -2.20 7.32
N PHE A 318 9.45 -1.32 7.04
CA PHE A 318 8.93 -0.35 8.00
C PHE A 318 8.18 -1.00 9.18
N LEU A 319 7.83 -2.28 9.08
CA LEU A 319 7.20 -3.05 10.15
C LEU A 319 8.22 -3.88 10.94
N VAL A 320 9.42 -4.15 10.41
CA VAL A 320 10.41 -5.05 11.04
C VAL A 320 10.75 -4.63 12.46
N LYS A 321 11.08 -3.35 12.68
CA LYS A 321 11.41 -2.84 14.02
C LYS A 321 10.26 -3.05 15.01
N LYS A 322 9.02 -2.87 14.56
CA LYS A 322 7.82 -3.06 15.39
C LYS A 322 7.65 -4.53 15.81
N PHE A 323 7.82 -5.46 14.87
CA PHE A 323 7.73 -6.89 15.16
C PHE A 323 8.88 -7.40 16.04
N ARG A 324 10.11 -6.94 15.81
CA ARG A 324 11.25 -7.23 16.71
C ARG A 324 11.01 -6.71 18.12
N GLY A 325 10.44 -5.51 18.25
CA GLY A 325 10.03 -4.96 19.54
C GLY A 325 9.00 -5.84 20.26
N TRP A 326 7.97 -6.31 19.56
CA TRP A 326 7.00 -7.24 20.13
C TRP A 326 7.60 -8.57 20.57
N LEU A 327 8.55 -9.11 19.80
CA LEU A 327 9.29 -10.31 20.15
C LEU A 327 10.13 -10.09 21.42
N ILE A 328 10.88 -8.99 21.48
CA ILE A 328 11.72 -8.66 22.64
C ILE A 328 10.85 -8.49 23.89
N ASP A 329 9.78 -7.68 23.80
CA ASP A 329 8.86 -7.44 24.91
C ASP A 329 8.17 -8.72 25.39
N GLY A 330 7.72 -9.56 24.46
CA GLY A 330 7.11 -10.85 24.77
C GLY A 330 8.09 -11.79 25.45
N SER A 331 9.31 -11.87 24.92
CA SER A 331 10.40 -12.68 25.45
C SER A 331 10.78 -12.29 26.88
N ARG A 332 10.89 -10.98 27.16
CA ARG A 332 11.20 -10.46 28.50
C ARG A 332 10.13 -10.81 29.54
N LYS A 333 8.87 -10.89 29.13
CA LYS A 333 7.73 -11.18 30.02
C LYS A 333 7.57 -12.68 30.29
N CYS A 334 7.88 -13.52 29.31
CA CYS A 334 7.58 -14.94 29.37
C CYS A 334 8.75 -15.82 29.83
N TYR A 335 10.00 -15.36 29.69
CA TYR A 335 11.18 -16.18 29.93
C TYR A 335 12.15 -15.50 30.88
N MET A 336 12.88 -16.29 31.69
CA MET A 336 13.99 -15.78 32.51
C MET A 336 15.29 -15.73 31.70
N SER A 337 15.48 -16.69 30.79
CA SER A 337 16.57 -16.72 29.83
C SER A 337 16.11 -17.43 28.56
N ILE A 338 16.62 -17.01 27.40
CA ILE A 338 16.34 -17.63 26.10
C ILE A 338 17.67 -17.82 25.36
N ASP A 339 17.77 -18.88 24.56
CA ASP A 339 18.89 -19.05 23.64
C ASP A 339 18.88 -17.96 22.57
N VAL A 340 20.01 -17.31 22.33
CA VAL A 340 20.12 -16.20 21.37
C VAL A 340 19.75 -16.66 19.96
N GLY A 341 20.16 -17.87 19.55
CA GLY A 341 19.86 -18.40 18.22
C GLY A 341 18.35 -18.60 17.99
N VAL A 342 17.59 -18.94 19.04
CA VAL A 342 16.12 -19.04 18.97
C VAL A 342 15.50 -17.67 18.73
N VAL A 343 15.99 -16.63 19.42
CA VAL A 343 15.47 -15.26 19.25
C VAL A 343 15.85 -14.70 17.88
N GLU A 344 17.06 -15.00 17.42
CA GLU A 344 17.54 -14.66 16.09
C GLU A 344 16.64 -15.27 14.99
N ASP A 345 16.33 -16.56 15.08
CA ASP A 345 15.41 -17.24 14.16
C ASP A 345 14.01 -16.62 14.19
N TRP A 346 13.46 -16.36 15.38
CA TRP A 346 12.11 -15.83 15.54
C TRP A 346 11.96 -14.39 15.05
N GLY A 347 12.99 -13.56 15.17
CA GLY A 347 12.98 -12.16 14.77
C GLY A 347 13.69 -11.85 13.46
N GLY A 348 14.07 -12.91 12.72
CA GLY A 348 14.73 -12.79 11.43
C GLY A 348 16.03 -12.00 11.48
N TRP A 349 16.83 -12.18 12.53
CA TRP A 349 18.22 -11.71 12.58
C TRP A 349 19.13 -12.74 11.92
N ASP A 350 20.23 -12.29 11.31
CA ASP A 350 21.31 -13.24 11.01
C ASP A 350 22.05 -13.61 12.31
N ALA A 351 22.79 -14.72 12.28
CA ALA A 351 23.52 -15.22 13.44
C ALA A 351 24.51 -14.16 13.98
N GLY A 352 24.36 -13.82 15.26
CA GLY A 352 25.15 -12.80 15.95
C GLY A 352 24.61 -11.37 15.85
N GLU A 353 23.63 -11.09 14.97
CA GLU A 353 23.11 -9.73 14.79
C GLU A 353 22.19 -9.28 15.93
N PHE A 354 21.55 -10.22 16.64
CA PHE A 354 20.64 -9.86 17.73
C PHE A 354 21.35 -9.06 18.82
N VAL A 355 22.58 -9.45 19.16
CA VAL A 355 23.36 -8.83 20.24
C VAL A 355 23.87 -7.42 19.86
N GLU A 356 23.99 -7.14 18.57
CA GLU A 356 24.40 -5.84 18.03
C GLU A 356 23.23 -4.95 17.61
N ASP A 357 21.98 -5.40 17.81
CA ASP A 357 20.81 -4.64 17.44
C ASP A 357 20.59 -3.53 18.48
N GLU A 358 20.44 -2.30 18.01
CA GLU A 358 20.22 -1.11 18.86
C GLU A 358 18.95 -1.23 19.73
N MET A 359 18.04 -2.15 19.39
CA MET A 359 16.87 -2.47 20.21
C MET A 359 17.19 -3.23 21.50
N ILE A 360 18.41 -3.76 21.64
CA ILE A 360 18.86 -4.49 22.81
C ILE A 360 19.66 -3.55 23.70
N ASP A 361 19.02 -3.08 24.79
CA ASP A 361 19.66 -2.20 25.77
C ASP A 361 20.94 -2.82 26.35
N GLU A 362 21.94 -2.00 26.70
CA GLU A 362 23.20 -2.38 27.38
C GLU A 362 22.99 -3.15 28.71
N ILE A 363 21.77 -3.11 29.26
CA ILE A 363 21.40 -3.76 30.52
C ILE A 363 21.22 -5.29 30.34
N THR A 364 21.18 -5.73 29.09
CA THR A 364 20.97 -7.10 28.66
C THR A 364 22.22 -7.94 28.82
N VAL A 365 22.19 -8.94 29.71
CA VAL A 365 23.31 -9.88 29.84
C VAL A 365 23.13 -10.97 28.79
N VAL A 366 24.02 -11.01 27.80
CA VAL A 366 24.19 -12.17 26.93
C VAL A 366 25.43 -12.91 27.42
N GLU A 367 25.24 -14.08 28.01
CA GLU A 367 26.34 -14.89 28.56
C GLU A 367 26.19 -16.33 28.10
N GLY A 368 27.27 -16.90 27.55
CA GLY A 368 27.28 -18.28 27.06
C GLY A 368 26.24 -18.58 25.97
N GLY A 369 25.91 -17.61 25.12
CA GLY A 369 24.89 -17.78 24.06
C GLY A 369 23.44 -17.68 24.53
N LYS A 370 23.21 -17.34 25.80
CA LYS A 370 21.88 -17.10 26.36
C LYS A 370 21.65 -15.63 26.62
N TRP A 371 20.50 -15.15 26.18
CA TRP A 371 19.95 -13.87 26.56
C TRP A 371 19.20 -13.99 27.89
N PHE A 372 19.66 -13.26 28.91
CA PHE A 372 18.97 -13.17 30.20
C PHE A 372 18.00 -11.99 30.20
N CYS A 373 16.71 -12.32 30.23
CA CYS A 373 15.62 -11.37 30.26
C CYS A 373 15.51 -10.74 31.67
N LYS A 374 16.15 -9.58 31.89
CA LYS A 374 15.89 -8.79 33.09
C LYS A 374 14.44 -8.26 33.05
N ARG A 375 13.68 -8.61 34.09
CA ARG A 375 12.29 -8.18 34.28
C ARG A 375 12.19 -6.68 34.53
#